data_AF-A0A3C1NNE3-F1
#
_entry.id   AF-A0A3C1NNE3-F1
#
_cell.length_a   1.000
_cell.length_b   1.000
_cell.length_c   1.000
_cell.angle_alpha   90.00
_cell.angle_beta   90.00
_cell.angle_gamma   90.00
#
_symmetry.space_group_name_H-M   'P 1'
#
loop_
_entity.id
_entity.type
_entity.pdbx_description
1 polymer ?
#
loop_
_entity_poly.entity_id
_entity_poly.type
_entity_poly.pdbx_seq_one_letter_code
_entity_poly.pdbx_strand_id
1 'polypeptide(L)'
;MLPKAGKQSFEPTNDKHMHRFFIRLFLIISVLSGFTQEVRANDSDLVVCNRAFKVVILGSSTAFGTGATNYDSSWAGKFTAYMKRKNIQNEVYNLGIPGFTTYNNLRPIGYTPPPGRPSPVSGFCITDAMALDPDAIIINMPSNDAINDYSLVEQQANFEAAIAIADAANVPVWVTTTQPRNFLNASQIANIQAMRTWILNRFGNKAVEFYETVANPDGSINAFYDFDAVHVNDFGHDLFYQRMKAETIIDSLCIRFDQQELVARAGNDQEIILPLNNVTLDGSQSSSLNGTITTYLWTKVSGPANGAISNPNIATTTVTNMVEGRYVFALTVTDNNNLSRSDTMNVVVSNRVLIDFGPDNSASPDAGGKFWNNVANTTVGVKLTNAVTVANTVSPLGFEVLSRIDGTFNPAGPGTNNGNTTGDIGDYPASATVDYAFSHPSTTTGQWKISGLDPLRQYRIKFWGSRTGITDARIIEIKRADQLTLWQEYNSTNNTSFDNAAVFIINNRSEMTFDIRTKDGSAFGYIGLIDITYSTAPNVGNIPPVARAGNDISVSLPNSSATLNGSASTDDDGEIVSYEWSKLTGPA
;
A
#
# COMPACT_ATOMS: atom_id res chain seq x y z
N MET A 1 15.02 5.98 79.72
CA MET A 1 14.40 7.33 79.57
C MET A 1 13.63 7.35 78.26
N LEU A 2 12.31 7.56 78.32
CA LEU A 2 11.45 8.02 77.22
C LEU A 2 11.40 9.56 77.25
N PRO A 3 11.14 10.30 76.14
CA PRO A 3 9.83 10.39 75.45
C PRO A 3 9.92 10.35 73.89
N LYS A 4 8.96 9.81 73.10
CA LYS A 4 7.64 10.33 72.61
C LYS A 4 7.69 11.78 72.06
N ALA A 5 7.00 12.22 70.99
CA ALA A 5 6.19 11.66 69.88
C ALA A 5 5.81 12.87 68.98
N GLY A 6 5.43 12.66 67.70
CA GLY A 6 4.79 13.71 66.88
C GLY A 6 4.44 13.28 65.45
N LYS A 7 3.16 12.95 65.22
CA LYS A 7 2.53 12.83 63.89
C LYS A 7 2.30 14.23 63.30
N GLN A 8 2.42 14.40 61.98
CA GLN A 8 1.48 15.24 61.22
C GLN A 8 1.45 14.88 59.73
N SER A 9 0.23 14.75 59.24
CA SER A 9 -0.26 14.48 57.90
C SER A 9 -0.20 15.70 56.99
N PHE A 10 0.08 15.54 55.70
CA PHE A 10 -0.31 16.50 54.65
C PHE A 10 -0.59 15.80 53.31
N GLU A 11 -1.85 15.89 52.90
CA GLU A 11 -2.34 16.03 51.52
C GLU A 11 -3.49 17.05 51.60
N PRO A 12 -3.96 17.68 50.50
CA PRO A 12 -3.32 17.98 49.22
C PRO A 12 -3.52 19.47 48.83
N THR A 13 -2.74 20.00 47.89
CA THR A 13 -3.16 21.19 47.12
C THR A 13 -2.99 20.93 45.63
N ASN A 14 -4.14 20.83 44.96
CA ASN A 14 -4.33 21.06 43.54
C ASN A 14 -3.52 22.28 43.08
N ASP A 15 -2.71 22.13 42.04
CA ASP A 15 -2.77 23.13 40.99
C ASP A 15 -2.72 22.49 39.61
N LYS A 16 -3.68 22.90 38.80
CA LYS A 16 -3.95 22.40 37.46
C LYS A 16 -3.13 23.20 36.46
N HIS A 17 -2.91 22.59 35.29
CA HIS A 17 -2.47 23.21 34.04
C HIS A 17 -0.95 23.25 33.76
N MET A 18 -0.38 22.06 33.54
CA MET A 18 0.53 21.87 32.39
C MET A 18 -0.27 21.30 31.22
N HIS A 19 -0.43 22.07 30.13
CA HIS A 19 -0.78 21.51 28.84
C HIS A 19 -0.41 22.43 27.67
N ARG A 20 0.36 21.84 26.73
CA ARG A 20 0.41 22.04 25.27
C ARG A 20 1.69 22.68 24.70
N PHE A 21 2.05 22.12 23.54
CA PHE A 21 3.21 22.35 22.65
C PHE A 21 4.53 21.75 23.18
N PHE A 22 5.05 20.64 22.66
CA PHE A 22 5.31 20.34 21.24
C PHE A 22 5.11 18.85 20.89
N ILE A 23 4.44 18.60 19.76
CA ILE A 23 4.52 17.35 18.98
C ILE A 23 4.89 17.77 17.56
N ARG A 24 6.02 17.28 17.03
CA ARG A 24 6.14 16.59 15.74
C ARG A 24 7.60 16.45 15.31
N LEU A 25 7.83 15.32 14.63
CA LEU A 25 8.95 14.96 13.76
C LEU A 25 10.13 14.27 14.47
N PHE A 26 10.24 12.95 14.30
CA PHE A 26 11.41 12.31 13.67
C PHE A 26 11.14 10.83 13.42
N LEU A 27 11.10 10.44 12.14
CA LEU A 27 11.39 9.08 11.69
C LEU A 27 12.31 9.19 10.45
N ILE A 28 13.38 8.38 10.48
CA ILE A 28 14.27 7.94 9.39
C ILE A 28 15.41 8.91 8.98
N ILE A 29 16.66 8.52 9.32
CA ILE A 29 17.81 8.34 8.40
C ILE A 29 18.89 7.48 9.11
N SER A 30 19.54 6.65 8.30
CA SER A 30 20.35 5.46 8.58
C SER A 30 21.81 5.69 9.03
N VAL A 31 22.30 4.79 9.89
CA VAL A 31 23.64 4.13 9.95
C VAL A 31 24.90 4.98 9.77
N LEU A 32 25.66 5.21 10.87
CA LEU A 32 27.13 5.04 11.02
C LEU A 32 27.64 5.76 12.29
N SER A 33 27.67 5.05 13.42
CA SER A 33 28.69 5.15 14.47
C SER A 33 28.30 4.23 15.63
N GLY A 34 29.19 3.31 16.00
CA GLY A 34 29.04 2.46 17.17
C GLY A 34 28.79 3.25 18.44
N PHE A 35 28.13 2.58 19.40
CA PHE A 35 27.51 3.07 20.63
C PHE A 35 26.04 3.51 20.50
N THR A 36 25.13 2.52 20.40
CA THR A 36 23.75 2.71 20.84
C THR A 36 23.68 2.41 22.33
N GLN A 37 23.61 3.46 23.13
CA GLN A 37 23.18 3.39 24.52
C GLN A 37 21.72 2.91 24.53
N GLU A 38 21.45 1.81 25.24
CA GLU A 38 20.11 1.21 25.37
C GLU A 38 19.10 2.25 25.88
N VAL A 39 18.13 2.60 25.04
CA VAL A 39 16.91 3.26 25.49
C VAL A 39 16.09 2.19 26.21
N ARG A 40 16.18 2.19 27.55
CA ARG A 40 15.46 1.27 28.43
C ARG A 40 13.95 1.53 28.35
N ALA A 41 13.16 0.48 28.17
CA ALA A 41 11.70 0.54 28.13
C ALA A 41 11.11 1.12 29.44
N ASN A 42 10.36 2.21 29.34
CA ASN A 42 9.53 2.72 30.43
C ASN A 42 8.18 1.99 30.46
N ASP A 43 7.65 1.70 31.66
CA ASP A 43 6.34 1.05 31.85
C ASP A 43 5.15 1.86 31.31
N SER A 44 5.37 3.09 30.82
CA SER A 44 4.35 3.99 30.27
C SER A 44 4.02 3.76 28.78
N ASP A 45 4.80 2.94 28.07
CA ASP A 45 4.52 2.60 26.67
C ASP A 45 3.48 1.47 26.62
N LEU A 46 2.24 1.85 26.88
CA LEU A 46 1.06 1.00 26.76
C LEU A 46 0.72 0.84 25.28
N VAL A 47 1.22 -0.22 24.64
CA VAL A 47 0.48 -0.80 23.50
C VAL A 47 -0.81 -1.40 24.10
N VAL A 48 -1.95 -0.78 23.84
CA VAL A 48 -3.26 -1.28 24.31
C VAL A 48 -3.62 -2.49 23.47
N CYS A 49 -3.25 -3.67 23.94
CA CYS A 49 -3.59 -4.94 23.31
C CYS A 49 -4.92 -5.45 23.88
N ASN A 50 -6.00 -5.37 23.09
CA ASN A 50 -7.33 -5.85 23.49
C ASN A 50 -7.47 -7.38 23.52
N ARG A 51 -6.35 -8.12 23.46
CA ARG A 51 -6.28 -9.58 23.50
C ARG A 51 -5.39 -10.06 24.65
N ALA A 52 -5.74 -11.19 25.23
CA ALA A 52 -4.91 -11.93 26.17
C ALA A 52 -3.91 -12.85 25.44
N PHE A 53 -2.69 -12.93 25.95
CA PHE A 53 -1.62 -13.77 25.42
C PHE A 53 -1.26 -14.91 26.36
N LYS A 54 -0.91 -16.07 25.77
CA LYS A 54 -0.35 -17.23 26.48
C LYS A 54 1.12 -17.41 26.14
N VAL A 55 1.98 -17.40 27.15
CA VAL A 55 3.41 -17.67 26.98
C VAL A 55 3.78 -18.93 27.75
N VAL A 56 4.47 -19.86 27.11
CA VAL A 56 4.96 -21.08 27.76
C VAL A 56 6.47 -21.00 27.95
N ILE A 57 6.95 -21.26 29.17
CA ILE A 57 8.37 -21.34 29.50
C ILE A 57 8.75 -22.82 29.58
N LEU A 58 9.62 -23.25 28.68
CA LEU A 58 10.33 -24.52 28.71
C LEU A 58 11.68 -24.27 29.41
N GLY A 59 12.01 -24.99 30.48
CA GLY A 59 13.30 -24.78 31.13
C GLY A 59 13.70 -25.78 32.21
N SER A 60 14.72 -25.39 32.97
CA SER A 60 15.24 -26.18 34.09
C SER A 60 15.13 -25.43 35.44
N SER A 61 16.07 -25.63 36.36
CA SER A 61 16.06 -25.08 37.72
C SER A 61 15.98 -23.55 37.76
N THR A 62 16.72 -22.84 36.90
CA THR A 62 16.66 -21.37 36.88
C THR A 62 15.29 -20.86 36.44
N ALA A 63 14.62 -21.51 35.48
CA ALA A 63 13.24 -21.18 35.09
C ALA A 63 12.24 -21.54 36.18
N PHE A 64 12.43 -22.67 36.86
CA PHE A 64 11.63 -23.07 38.02
C PHE A 64 11.74 -22.06 39.18
N GLY A 65 12.85 -21.33 39.26
CA GLY A 65 13.11 -20.29 40.26
C GLY A 65 14.08 -20.68 41.37
N THR A 66 14.85 -21.76 41.18
CA THR A 66 15.91 -22.14 42.13
C THR A 66 16.92 -21.02 42.28
N GLY A 67 17.20 -20.63 43.52
CA GLY A 67 18.10 -19.52 43.87
C GLY A 67 17.38 -18.21 44.21
N ALA A 68 16.11 -18.08 43.83
CA ALA A 68 15.25 -17.01 44.30
C ALA A 68 14.66 -17.31 45.70
N THR A 69 14.39 -16.28 46.49
CA THR A 69 13.78 -16.40 47.83
C THR A 69 12.39 -17.06 47.77
N ASN A 70 11.64 -16.82 46.69
CA ASN A 70 10.38 -17.47 46.37
C ASN A 70 10.15 -17.39 44.85
N TYR A 71 9.11 -18.08 44.35
CA TYR A 71 8.82 -18.08 42.92
C TYR A 71 8.57 -16.68 42.35
N ASP A 72 7.85 -15.81 43.07
CA ASP A 72 7.55 -14.45 42.61
C ASP A 72 8.80 -13.55 42.55
N SER A 73 9.85 -13.89 43.30
CA SER A 73 11.17 -13.27 43.20
C SER A 73 12.01 -13.79 42.04
N SER A 74 11.67 -14.96 41.47
CA SER A 74 12.38 -15.51 40.31
C SER A 74 12.13 -14.69 39.05
N TRP A 75 13.00 -14.83 38.05
CA TRP A 75 12.83 -14.12 36.78
C TRP A 75 11.50 -14.49 36.09
N ALA A 76 11.11 -15.76 36.16
CA ALA A 76 9.88 -16.27 35.56
C ALA A 76 8.64 -15.76 36.32
N GLY A 77 8.69 -15.70 37.65
CA GLY A 77 7.63 -15.11 38.48
C GLY A 77 7.47 -13.61 38.23
N LYS A 78 8.57 -12.86 38.20
CA LYS A 78 8.57 -11.42 37.85
C LYS A 78 8.05 -11.17 36.43
N PHE A 79 8.45 -12.00 35.46
CA PHE A 79 7.95 -11.93 34.09
C PHE A 79 6.44 -12.24 34.02
N THR A 80 5.96 -13.23 34.76
CA THR A 80 4.53 -13.54 34.88
C THR A 80 3.74 -12.36 35.44
N ALA A 81 4.24 -11.72 36.50
CA ALA A 81 3.62 -10.53 37.06
C ALA A 81 3.63 -9.36 36.06
N TYR A 82 4.69 -9.20 35.27
CA TYR A 82 4.75 -8.20 34.19
C TYR A 82 3.70 -8.45 33.10
N MET A 83 3.57 -9.69 32.61
CA MET A 83 2.54 -10.08 31.65
C MET A 83 1.13 -9.74 32.18
N LYS A 84 0.84 -10.08 33.44
CA LYS A 84 -0.46 -9.80 34.08
C LYS A 84 -0.73 -8.32 34.33
N ARG A 85 0.31 -7.50 34.53
CA ARG A 85 0.15 -6.03 34.61
C ARG A 85 -0.23 -5.41 33.27
N LYS A 86 0.27 -5.97 32.17
CA LYS A 86 -0.05 -5.52 30.80
C LYS A 86 -1.47 -5.90 30.40
N ASN A 87 -1.92 -7.12 30.74
CA ASN A 87 -3.31 -7.53 30.67
C ASN A 87 -3.54 -8.65 31.71
N ILE A 88 -4.51 -8.48 32.62
CA ILE A 88 -4.76 -9.42 33.72
C ILE A 88 -5.14 -10.83 33.26
N GLN A 89 -5.64 -10.96 32.02
CA GLN A 89 -5.99 -12.22 31.40
C GLN A 89 -4.81 -12.93 30.74
N ASN A 90 -3.62 -12.30 30.66
CA ASN A 90 -2.43 -12.97 30.16
C ASN A 90 -2.04 -14.15 31.04
N GLU A 91 -1.61 -15.23 30.40
CA GLU A 91 -1.22 -16.46 31.06
C GLU A 91 0.25 -16.77 30.77
N VAL A 92 0.97 -17.18 31.81
CA VAL A 92 2.32 -17.72 31.68
C VAL A 92 2.33 -19.11 32.30
N TYR A 93 2.68 -20.11 31.50
CA TYR A 93 2.81 -21.49 31.93
C TYR A 93 4.28 -21.83 32.06
N ASN A 94 4.74 -22.00 33.29
CA ASN A 94 6.12 -22.38 33.55
C ASN A 94 6.25 -23.90 33.68
N LEU A 95 6.83 -24.52 32.65
CA LEU A 95 7.09 -25.96 32.59
C LEU A 95 8.54 -26.29 32.96
N GLY A 96 9.27 -25.33 33.55
CA GLY A 96 10.65 -25.55 33.98
C GLY A 96 10.73 -26.50 35.17
N ILE A 97 11.63 -27.48 35.13
CA ILE A 97 11.82 -28.44 36.24
C ILE A 97 13.31 -28.58 36.58
N PRO A 98 13.70 -28.48 37.86
CA PRO A 98 15.10 -28.63 38.26
C PRO A 98 15.72 -29.94 37.77
N GLY A 99 16.93 -29.84 37.21
CA GLY A 99 17.70 -30.98 36.72
C GLY A 99 17.38 -31.42 35.28
N PHE A 100 16.35 -30.86 34.65
CA PHE A 100 16.05 -31.20 33.25
C PHE A 100 17.19 -30.84 32.31
N THR A 101 17.42 -31.73 31.35
CA THR A 101 18.31 -31.55 30.18
C THR A 101 17.48 -31.23 28.93
N THR A 102 18.14 -30.83 27.84
CA THR A 102 17.43 -30.52 26.57
C THR A 102 16.57 -31.68 26.08
N TYR A 103 16.95 -32.93 26.36
CA TYR A 103 16.15 -34.11 26.01
C TYR A 103 14.80 -34.21 26.73
N ASN A 104 14.74 -33.82 28.01
CA ASN A 104 13.52 -33.93 28.80
C ASN A 104 12.43 -32.99 28.31
N ASN A 105 12.84 -31.79 27.88
CA ASN A 105 11.97 -30.63 27.74
C ASN A 105 11.79 -30.19 26.29
N LEU A 106 12.81 -30.35 25.42
CA LEU A 106 12.80 -29.86 24.04
C LEU A 106 12.50 -30.94 22.98
N ARG A 107 12.38 -32.21 23.39
CA ARG A 107 12.00 -33.30 22.50
C ARG A 107 10.53 -33.70 22.72
N PRO A 108 9.78 -34.04 21.66
CA PRO A 108 8.36 -34.36 21.78
C PRO A 108 8.14 -35.74 22.42
N ILE A 109 6.97 -35.94 23.04
CA ILE A 109 6.52 -37.26 23.50
C ILE A 109 6.58 -38.26 22.35
N GLY A 110 7.11 -39.46 22.64
CA GLY A 110 7.34 -40.51 21.64
C GLY A 110 8.72 -40.45 20.97
N TYR A 111 9.52 -39.42 21.22
CA TYR A 111 10.93 -39.44 20.79
C TYR A 111 11.74 -40.46 21.60
N THR A 112 12.54 -41.27 20.90
CA THR A 112 13.49 -42.22 21.49
C THR A 112 14.89 -41.61 21.56
N PRO A 113 15.39 -41.26 22.76
CA PRO A 113 16.73 -40.70 22.91
C PRO A 113 17.85 -41.74 22.65
N PRO A 114 19.08 -41.30 22.36
CA PRO A 114 20.25 -42.18 22.38
C PRO A 114 20.42 -42.88 23.74
N PRO A 115 21.09 -44.05 23.79
CA PRO A 115 21.36 -44.75 25.04
C PRO A 115 22.02 -43.85 26.08
N GLY A 116 21.50 -43.87 27.31
CA GLY A 116 22.02 -43.05 28.42
C GLY A 116 21.52 -41.60 28.44
N ARG A 117 20.61 -41.21 27.54
CA ARG A 117 19.90 -39.92 27.57
C ARG A 117 18.48 -40.10 28.12
N PRO A 118 17.96 -39.13 28.89
CA PRO A 118 16.64 -39.27 29.49
C PRO A 118 15.55 -39.05 28.45
N SER A 119 14.39 -39.69 28.65
CA SER A 119 13.22 -39.48 27.79
C SER A 119 12.55 -38.12 28.04
N PRO A 120 11.82 -37.59 27.03
CA PRO A 120 10.88 -36.49 27.22
C PRO A 120 9.90 -36.78 28.36
N VAL A 121 9.58 -35.75 29.16
CA VAL A 121 8.69 -35.90 30.32
C VAL A 121 7.32 -35.30 30.01
N SER A 122 6.27 -36.11 30.10
CA SER A 122 4.88 -35.67 29.90
C SER A 122 4.45 -34.65 30.94
N GLY A 123 3.69 -33.66 30.51
CA GLY A 123 3.31 -32.46 31.26
C GLY A 123 4.37 -31.35 31.21
N PHE A 124 5.58 -31.62 30.70
CA PHE A 124 6.71 -30.71 30.82
C PHE A 124 7.62 -30.73 29.59
N CYS A 125 7.17 -31.11 28.40
CA CYS A 125 8.00 -31.02 27.19
C CYS A 125 7.36 -30.19 26.09
N ILE A 126 8.03 -30.03 24.95
CA ILE A 126 7.54 -29.26 23.80
C ILE A 126 6.16 -29.74 23.32
N THR A 127 5.84 -31.03 23.42
CA THR A 127 4.50 -31.53 23.10
C THR A 127 3.44 -30.92 24.02
N ASP A 128 3.71 -30.88 25.32
CA ASP A 128 2.78 -30.31 26.30
C ASP A 128 2.71 -28.79 26.18
N ALA A 129 3.83 -28.13 25.88
CA ALA A 129 3.87 -26.70 25.60
C ALA A 129 2.97 -26.33 24.42
N MET A 130 3.05 -27.07 23.31
CA MET A 130 2.19 -26.84 22.15
C MET A 130 0.72 -27.19 22.41
N ALA A 131 0.44 -28.17 23.29
CA ALA A 131 -0.93 -28.52 23.68
C ALA A 131 -1.65 -27.41 24.47
N LEU A 132 -0.91 -26.45 25.04
CA LEU A 132 -1.46 -25.26 25.70
C LEU A 132 -1.89 -24.15 24.72
N ASP A 133 -1.64 -24.34 23.42
CA ASP A 133 -1.88 -23.36 22.35
C ASP A 133 -1.20 -22.01 22.63
N PRO A 134 0.15 -21.99 22.70
CA PRO A 134 0.90 -20.80 23.10
C PRO A 134 1.00 -19.75 21.98
N ASP A 135 0.92 -18.47 22.36
CA ASP A 135 1.25 -17.35 21.48
C ASP A 135 2.77 -17.14 21.34
N ALA A 136 3.55 -17.59 22.33
CA ALA A 136 5.01 -17.61 22.30
C ALA A 136 5.59 -18.66 23.24
N ILE A 137 6.81 -19.10 22.95
CA ILE A 137 7.60 -19.98 23.81
C ILE A 137 8.89 -19.27 24.23
N ILE A 138 9.29 -19.47 25.49
CA ILE A 138 10.61 -19.09 26.00
C ILE A 138 11.34 -20.38 26.39
N ILE A 139 12.58 -20.55 25.93
CA ILE A 139 13.42 -21.69 26.31
C ILE A 139 14.56 -21.21 27.23
N ASN A 140 14.66 -21.79 28.43
CA ASN A 140 15.71 -21.54 29.42
C ASN A 140 16.38 -22.84 29.89
N MET A 141 17.41 -23.29 29.15
CA MET A 141 18.19 -24.48 29.46
C MET A 141 19.62 -24.10 29.88
N PRO A 142 19.91 -24.04 31.20
CA PRO A 142 21.08 -23.33 31.71
C PRO A 142 22.42 -24.07 31.54
N SER A 143 22.53 -25.32 32.02
CA SER A 143 23.85 -25.99 32.08
C SER A 143 23.84 -27.52 32.20
N ASN A 144 22.70 -28.17 32.45
CA ASN A 144 22.69 -29.59 32.87
C ASN A 144 23.23 -30.55 31.82
N ASP A 145 23.01 -30.26 30.53
CA ASP A 145 23.56 -31.04 29.43
C ASP A 145 25.09 -31.09 29.48
N ALA A 146 25.76 -29.95 29.69
CA ALA A 146 27.21 -29.90 29.78
C ALA A 146 27.74 -30.70 30.99
N ILE A 147 27.04 -30.68 32.12
CA ILE A 147 27.43 -31.41 33.33
C ILE A 147 27.35 -32.92 33.14
N ASN A 148 26.35 -33.37 32.38
CA ASN A 148 26.18 -34.78 32.02
C ASN A 148 27.04 -35.17 30.80
N ASP A 149 27.97 -34.31 30.39
CA ASP A 149 28.87 -34.47 29.25
C ASP A 149 28.13 -34.74 27.93
N TYR A 150 27.00 -34.05 27.72
CA TYR A 150 26.25 -34.10 26.46
C TYR A 150 26.93 -33.19 25.46
N SER A 151 27.15 -33.69 24.25
CA SER A 151 27.87 -32.94 23.23
C SER A 151 27.09 -31.68 22.81
N LEU A 152 27.81 -30.67 22.33
CA LEU A 152 27.21 -29.45 21.80
C LEU A 152 26.21 -29.77 20.66
N VAL A 153 26.54 -30.73 19.81
CA VAL A 153 25.70 -31.14 18.67
C VAL A 153 24.38 -31.74 19.12
N GLU A 154 24.37 -32.55 20.18
CA GLU A 154 23.13 -33.10 20.74
C GLU A 154 22.23 -32.00 21.29
N GLN A 155 22.80 -31.04 22.02
CA GLN A 155 22.05 -29.91 22.56
C GLN A 155 21.42 -29.09 21.42
N GLN A 156 22.22 -28.72 20.42
CA GLN A 156 21.76 -27.97 19.24
C GLN A 156 20.64 -28.71 18.50
N ALA A 157 20.78 -30.02 18.30
CA ALA A 157 19.76 -30.84 17.64
C ALA A 157 18.44 -30.91 18.43
N ASN A 158 18.51 -30.88 19.76
CA ASN A 158 17.32 -30.83 20.61
C ASN A 158 16.62 -29.46 20.53
N PHE A 159 17.39 -28.37 20.53
CA PHE A 159 16.87 -27.03 20.29
C PHE A 159 16.20 -26.91 18.92
N GLU A 160 16.90 -27.25 17.84
CA GLU A 160 16.35 -27.14 16.48
C GLU A 160 15.09 -27.99 16.29
N ALA A 161 14.98 -29.14 16.96
CA ALA A 161 13.75 -29.93 16.93
C ALA A 161 12.56 -29.23 17.60
N ALA A 162 12.76 -28.59 18.76
CA ALA A 162 11.71 -27.80 19.39
C ALA A 162 11.32 -26.58 18.53
N ILE A 163 12.31 -25.90 17.94
CA ILE A 163 12.09 -24.76 17.05
C ILE A 163 11.31 -25.19 15.81
N ALA A 164 11.65 -26.30 15.17
CA ALA A 164 10.91 -26.81 14.01
C ALA A 164 9.44 -27.11 14.33
N ILE A 165 9.15 -27.62 15.54
CA ILE A 165 7.77 -27.85 16.00
C ILE A 165 7.03 -26.51 16.18
N ALA A 166 7.67 -25.53 16.81
CA ALA A 166 7.07 -24.21 17.03
C ALA A 166 6.86 -23.44 15.70
N ASP A 167 7.85 -23.46 14.80
CA ASP A 167 7.79 -22.82 13.49
C ASP A 167 6.68 -23.42 12.61
N ALA A 168 6.47 -24.74 12.65
CA ALA A 168 5.39 -25.41 11.93
C ALA A 168 3.99 -24.94 12.38
N ALA A 169 3.88 -24.44 13.61
CA ALA A 169 2.66 -23.84 14.17
C ALA A 169 2.70 -22.31 14.15
N ASN A 170 3.72 -21.70 13.53
CA ASN A 170 3.97 -20.26 13.51
C ASN A 170 4.06 -19.62 14.91
N VAL A 171 4.55 -20.36 15.91
CA VAL A 171 4.74 -19.87 17.28
C VAL A 171 6.17 -19.33 17.44
N PRO A 172 6.36 -18.03 17.73
CA PRO A 172 7.68 -17.46 17.93
C PRO A 172 8.35 -17.96 19.22
N VAL A 173 9.65 -18.22 19.16
CA VAL A 173 10.46 -18.71 20.29
C VAL A 173 11.57 -17.73 20.66
N TRP A 174 11.67 -17.38 21.94
CA TRP A 174 12.81 -16.69 22.54
C TRP A 174 13.67 -17.69 23.30
N VAL A 175 14.98 -17.52 23.24
CA VAL A 175 15.93 -18.46 23.84
C VAL A 175 16.89 -17.71 24.73
N THR A 176 16.89 -18.00 26.02
CA THR A 176 17.94 -17.47 26.90
C THR A 176 19.23 -18.24 26.67
N THR A 177 20.39 -17.59 26.80
CA THR A 177 21.68 -18.30 26.75
C THR A 177 21.83 -19.27 27.94
N THR A 178 22.88 -20.09 27.88
CA THR A 178 23.36 -20.86 29.03
C THR A 178 23.82 -19.95 30.17
N GLN A 179 24.15 -20.53 31.34
CA GLN A 179 24.58 -19.81 32.55
C GLN A 179 25.92 -20.36 33.09
N PRO A 180 26.73 -19.51 33.76
CA PRO A 180 27.94 -19.98 34.44
C PRO A 180 27.59 -20.90 35.61
N ARG A 181 28.54 -21.74 35.99
CA ARG A 181 28.40 -22.67 37.12
C ARG A 181 29.76 -22.98 37.70
N ASN A 182 29.86 -23.03 39.02
CA ASN A 182 31.10 -23.40 39.69
C ASN A 182 31.35 -24.91 39.56
N PHE A 183 32.57 -25.33 39.85
CA PHE A 183 32.99 -26.74 39.90
C PHE A 183 32.87 -27.49 38.56
N LEU A 184 32.83 -26.77 37.44
CA LEU A 184 32.93 -27.35 36.11
C LEU A 184 34.38 -27.58 35.71
N ASN A 185 34.63 -28.65 34.97
CA ASN A 185 35.92 -28.86 34.32
C ASN A 185 36.05 -28.00 33.04
N ALA A 186 37.26 -27.87 32.52
CA ALA A 186 37.53 -27.03 31.34
C ALA A 186 36.70 -27.40 30.10
N SER A 187 36.42 -28.69 29.89
CA SER A 187 35.60 -29.16 28.77
C SER A 187 34.14 -28.73 28.91
N GLN A 188 33.60 -28.82 30.13
CA GLN A 188 32.23 -28.42 30.44
C GLN A 188 32.03 -26.91 30.34
N ILE A 189 33.02 -26.12 30.79
CA ILE A 189 33.03 -24.66 30.63
C ILE A 189 33.02 -24.31 29.13
N ALA A 190 33.90 -24.92 28.33
CA ALA A 190 33.95 -24.69 26.90
C ALA A 190 32.64 -25.06 26.19
N ASN A 191 31.98 -26.15 26.61
CA ASN A 191 30.69 -26.58 26.07
C ASN A 191 29.59 -25.53 26.32
N ILE A 192 29.45 -25.05 27.56
CA ILE A 192 28.47 -24.02 27.94
C ILE A 192 28.70 -22.73 27.17
N GLN A 193 29.95 -22.28 27.05
CA GLN A 193 30.32 -21.06 26.31
C GLN A 193 30.08 -21.19 24.80
N ALA A 194 30.35 -22.37 24.23
CA ALA A 194 30.07 -22.65 22.83
C ALA A 194 28.56 -22.67 22.56
N MET A 195 27.76 -23.26 23.46
CA MET A 195 26.30 -23.26 23.35
C MET A 195 25.73 -21.85 23.48
N ARG A 196 26.23 -21.03 24.42
CA ARG A 196 25.90 -19.60 24.50
C ARG A 196 26.15 -18.89 23.17
N THR A 197 27.35 -19.04 22.62
CA THR A 197 27.74 -18.39 21.37
C THR A 197 26.84 -18.82 20.22
N TRP A 198 26.51 -20.11 20.16
CA TRP A 198 25.58 -20.63 19.18
C TRP A 198 24.18 -20.04 19.32
N ILE A 199 23.63 -19.96 20.54
CA ILE A 199 22.32 -19.36 20.81
C ILE A 199 22.27 -17.90 20.31
N LEU A 200 23.27 -17.09 20.69
CA LEU A 200 23.35 -15.68 20.26
C LEU A 200 23.39 -15.55 18.74
N ASN A 201 24.19 -16.37 18.08
CA ASN A 201 24.32 -16.34 16.62
C ASN A 201 23.06 -16.87 15.90
N ARG A 202 22.42 -17.91 16.43
CA ARG A 202 21.29 -18.59 15.79
C ARG A 202 19.97 -17.83 15.94
N PHE A 203 19.76 -17.21 17.10
CA PHE A 203 18.49 -16.57 17.44
C PHE A 203 18.55 -15.05 17.37
N GLY A 204 19.74 -14.44 17.31
CA GLY A 204 19.90 -13.00 17.09
C GLY A 204 19.10 -12.18 18.09
N ASN A 205 18.14 -11.39 17.60
CA ASN A 205 17.24 -10.57 18.42
C ASN A 205 16.20 -11.36 19.23
N LYS A 206 16.19 -12.69 19.13
CA LYS A 206 15.39 -13.58 19.99
C LYS A 206 16.25 -14.33 21.01
N ALA A 207 17.57 -14.07 21.04
CA ALA A 207 18.47 -14.58 22.06
C ALA A 207 18.52 -13.61 23.25
N VAL A 208 18.32 -14.12 24.47
CA VAL A 208 18.37 -13.31 25.69
C VAL A 208 19.60 -13.69 26.51
N GLU A 209 20.51 -12.75 26.69
CA GLU A 209 21.80 -13.00 27.34
C GLU A 209 21.64 -13.27 28.84
N PHE A 210 22.01 -14.46 29.33
CA PHE A 210 21.91 -14.87 30.74
C PHE A 210 23.27 -15.25 31.35
N TYR A 211 24.36 -15.15 30.59
CA TYR A 211 25.70 -15.55 31.03
C TYR A 211 26.58 -14.35 31.37
N GLU A 212 26.62 -13.34 30.50
CA GLU A 212 27.40 -12.13 30.74
C GLU A 212 26.88 -11.37 31.97
N THR A 213 27.80 -10.68 32.65
CA THR A 213 27.62 -10.02 33.96
C THR A 213 27.59 -10.96 35.16
N VAL A 214 26.98 -12.15 35.03
CA VAL A 214 26.91 -13.13 36.13
C VAL A 214 28.07 -14.12 36.14
N ALA A 215 28.84 -14.19 35.05
CA ALA A 215 30.03 -15.03 34.93
C ALA A 215 31.33 -14.28 35.22
N ASN A 216 32.26 -14.96 35.89
CA ASN A 216 33.68 -14.60 35.92
C ASN A 216 34.38 -15.07 34.64
N PRO A 217 35.59 -14.56 34.33
CA PRO A 217 36.36 -14.98 33.15
C PRO A 217 36.69 -16.48 33.10
N ASP A 218 36.75 -17.14 34.25
CA ASP A 218 36.99 -18.59 34.37
C ASP A 218 35.71 -19.44 34.20
N GLY A 219 34.56 -18.81 33.96
CA GLY A 219 33.27 -19.49 33.77
C GLY A 219 32.54 -19.83 35.07
N SER A 220 33.11 -19.49 36.23
CA SER A 220 32.42 -19.56 37.53
C SER A 220 31.39 -18.45 37.68
N ILE A 221 30.44 -18.62 38.60
CA ILE A 221 29.46 -17.62 38.97
C ILE A 221 30.18 -16.52 39.76
N ASN A 222 29.91 -15.26 39.40
CA ASN A 222 30.36 -14.11 40.16
C ASN A 222 29.73 -14.14 41.55
N ALA A 223 30.55 -14.02 42.60
CA ALA A 223 30.14 -14.13 43.99
C ALA A 223 28.99 -13.20 44.40
N PHE A 224 28.81 -12.06 43.72
CA PHE A 224 27.69 -11.16 43.97
C PHE A 224 26.34 -11.79 43.59
N TYR A 225 26.33 -12.61 42.54
CA TYR A 225 25.14 -13.27 42.01
C TYR A 225 25.02 -14.72 42.48
N ASP A 226 26.00 -15.27 43.18
CA ASP A 226 26.02 -16.68 43.57
C ASP A 226 25.03 -16.97 44.71
N PHE A 227 24.30 -18.09 44.61
CA PHE A 227 23.44 -18.63 45.67
C PHE A 227 24.04 -19.92 46.28
N ASP A 228 24.32 -20.91 45.45
CA ASP A 228 24.73 -22.26 45.86
C ASP A 228 25.82 -22.85 44.97
N ALA A 229 26.59 -22.00 44.30
CA ALA A 229 27.63 -22.32 43.32
C ALA A 229 27.08 -22.89 41.99
N VAL A 230 25.75 -23.00 41.86
CA VAL A 230 25.06 -23.54 40.68
C VAL A 230 24.04 -22.56 40.11
N HIS A 231 23.29 -21.91 41.00
CA HIS A 231 22.21 -21.03 40.68
C HIS A 231 22.56 -19.60 41.10
N VAL A 232 21.92 -18.65 40.43
CA VAL A 232 22.02 -17.25 40.84
C VAL A 232 21.06 -16.94 41.98
N ASN A 233 21.40 -15.97 42.81
CA ASN A 233 20.53 -15.45 43.86
C ASN A 233 19.46 -14.48 43.31
N ASP A 234 18.67 -13.87 44.21
CA ASP A 234 17.64 -12.89 43.86
C ASP A 234 18.14 -11.74 42.97
N PHE A 235 19.38 -11.27 43.13
CA PHE A 235 19.94 -10.22 42.28
C PHE A 235 20.17 -10.69 40.84
N GLY A 236 20.60 -11.94 40.67
CA GLY A 236 20.75 -12.52 39.33
C GLY A 236 19.40 -12.78 38.66
N HIS A 237 18.42 -13.26 39.43
CA HIS A 237 17.04 -13.39 38.93
C HIS A 237 16.43 -12.04 38.54
N ASP A 238 16.70 -10.96 39.28
CA ASP A 238 16.25 -9.63 38.90
C ASP A 238 16.90 -9.16 37.59
N LEU A 239 18.22 -9.34 37.44
CA LEU A 239 18.92 -9.04 36.19
C LEU A 239 18.33 -9.80 34.99
N PHE A 240 18.10 -11.10 35.15
CA PHE A 240 17.47 -11.94 34.13
C PHE A 240 16.06 -11.47 33.77
N TYR A 241 15.26 -11.08 34.77
CA TYR A 241 13.95 -10.48 34.52
C TYR A 241 14.04 -9.19 33.72
N GLN A 242 14.96 -8.28 34.06
CA GLN A 242 15.12 -7.02 33.32
C GLN A 242 15.48 -7.27 31.85
N ARG A 243 16.33 -8.26 31.58
CA ARG A 243 16.68 -8.65 30.20
C ARG A 243 15.47 -9.23 29.46
N MET A 244 14.72 -10.15 30.09
CA MET A 244 13.49 -10.69 29.51
C MET A 244 12.41 -9.61 29.26
N LYS A 245 12.31 -8.62 30.16
CA LYS A 245 11.39 -7.49 29.99
C LYS A 245 11.77 -6.63 28.77
N ALA A 246 13.08 -6.41 28.56
CA ALA A 246 13.60 -5.60 27.47
C ALA A 246 13.31 -6.18 26.08
N GLU A 247 13.05 -7.49 25.98
CA GLU A 247 12.67 -8.14 24.72
C GLU A 247 11.30 -7.69 24.18
N THR A 248 10.47 -7.00 24.97
CA THR A 248 9.15 -6.49 24.54
C THR A 248 8.27 -7.56 23.87
N ILE A 249 8.33 -8.81 24.38
CA ILE A 249 7.65 -9.99 23.79
C ILE A 249 6.15 -9.71 23.54
N ILE A 250 5.46 -9.11 24.51
CA ILE A 250 4.03 -8.79 24.38
C ILE A 250 3.78 -7.78 23.27
N ASP A 251 4.58 -6.71 23.22
CA ASP A 251 4.40 -5.63 22.25
C ASP A 251 4.66 -6.18 20.83
N SER A 252 5.65 -7.05 20.67
CA SER A 252 5.94 -7.79 19.44
C SER A 252 4.79 -8.73 19.02
N LEU A 253 4.20 -9.47 19.96
CA LEU A 253 3.03 -10.32 19.70
C LEU A 253 1.80 -9.48 19.32
N CYS A 254 1.60 -8.37 20.00
CA CYS A 254 0.50 -7.44 19.74
C CYS A 254 0.54 -6.89 18.31
N ILE A 255 1.71 -6.43 17.86
CA ILE A 255 1.91 -5.97 16.48
C ILE A 255 1.68 -7.12 15.48
N ARG A 256 2.19 -8.33 15.76
CA ARG A 256 1.99 -9.51 14.90
C ARG A 256 0.51 -9.82 14.70
N PHE A 257 -0.31 -9.74 15.74
CA PHE A 257 -1.74 -10.10 15.67
C PHE A 257 -2.65 -8.95 15.26
N ASP A 258 -2.24 -7.68 15.41
CA ASP A 258 -2.95 -6.52 14.87
C ASP A 258 -2.81 -6.43 13.33
N GLN A 259 -1.79 -7.07 12.76
CA GLN A 259 -1.64 -7.33 11.32
C GLN A 259 -2.48 -8.55 10.87
N GLN A 260 -3.71 -8.68 11.36
CA GLN A 260 -4.67 -9.70 10.91
C GLN A 260 -5.11 -9.37 9.47
N GLU A 261 -4.37 -9.88 8.47
CA GLU A 261 -4.62 -9.63 7.05
C GLU A 261 -5.84 -10.43 6.55
N LEU A 262 -7.04 -9.93 6.89
CA LEU A 262 -8.14 -9.97 5.93
C LEU A 262 -7.86 -8.87 4.91
N VAL A 263 -7.94 -9.20 3.62
CA VAL A 263 -7.74 -8.26 2.53
C VAL A 263 -8.92 -8.39 1.59
N ALA A 264 -9.70 -7.32 1.47
CA ALA A 264 -10.69 -7.17 0.41
C ALA A 264 -9.97 -6.78 -0.88
N ARG A 265 -10.35 -7.38 -2.01
CA ARG A 265 -9.91 -6.98 -3.34
C ARG A 265 -11.11 -6.91 -4.26
N ALA A 266 -11.55 -5.70 -4.61
CA ALA A 266 -12.70 -5.46 -5.48
C ALA A 266 -12.38 -5.62 -6.98
N GLY A 267 -11.11 -5.90 -7.31
CA GLY A 267 -10.65 -6.01 -8.69
C GLY A 267 -10.26 -4.66 -9.29
N ASN A 268 -9.87 -4.69 -10.57
CA ASN A 268 -9.43 -3.49 -11.28
C ASN A 268 -10.62 -2.62 -11.70
N ASP A 269 -10.39 -1.31 -11.78
CA ASP A 269 -11.31 -0.37 -12.41
C ASP A 269 -11.64 -0.80 -13.86
N GLN A 270 -12.89 -0.56 -14.28
CA GLN A 270 -13.38 -0.98 -15.60
C GLN A 270 -13.94 0.21 -16.38
N GLU A 271 -13.75 0.18 -17.69
CA GLU A 271 -14.40 1.11 -18.62
C GLU A 271 -15.14 0.32 -19.70
N ILE A 272 -16.41 0.67 -19.93
CA ILE A 272 -17.23 0.13 -21.01
C ILE A 272 -17.84 1.25 -21.83
N ILE A 273 -18.10 0.96 -23.11
CA ILE A 273 -18.70 1.89 -24.06
C ILE A 273 -20.06 1.37 -24.47
N LEU A 274 -21.08 2.23 -24.40
CA LEU A 274 -22.43 1.90 -24.86
C LEU A 274 -22.41 1.51 -26.35
N PRO A 275 -23.19 0.49 -26.77
CA PRO A 275 -24.34 -0.07 -26.06
C PRO A 275 -24.04 -1.19 -25.05
N LEU A 276 -22.77 -1.59 -24.86
CA LEU A 276 -22.42 -2.50 -23.77
C LEU A 276 -22.74 -1.81 -22.44
N ASN A 277 -23.59 -2.44 -21.63
CA ASN A 277 -24.19 -1.82 -20.44
C ASN A 277 -24.17 -2.74 -19.21
N ASN A 278 -23.24 -3.69 -19.20
CA ASN A 278 -23.04 -4.61 -18.10
C ASN A 278 -21.54 -4.89 -17.89
N VAL A 279 -21.18 -5.19 -16.64
CA VAL A 279 -19.83 -5.58 -16.22
C VAL A 279 -19.90 -6.72 -15.21
N THR A 280 -18.78 -7.42 -15.04
CA THR A 280 -18.59 -8.40 -13.96
C THR A 280 -17.68 -7.79 -12.90
N LEU A 281 -18.14 -7.74 -11.65
CA LEU A 281 -17.33 -7.43 -10.47
C LEU A 281 -16.76 -8.74 -9.93
N ASP A 282 -15.46 -8.77 -9.62
CA ASP A 282 -14.79 -10.00 -9.17
C ASP A 282 -13.94 -9.77 -7.91
N GLY A 283 -14.49 -10.26 -6.80
CA GLY A 283 -13.90 -10.17 -5.46
C GLY A 283 -13.09 -11.41 -5.07
N SER A 284 -12.96 -12.38 -5.97
CA SER A 284 -12.42 -13.72 -5.67
C SER A 284 -10.96 -13.73 -5.20
N GLN A 285 -10.20 -12.66 -5.48
CA GLN A 285 -8.82 -12.49 -5.01
C GLN A 285 -8.71 -11.98 -3.56
N SER A 286 -9.85 -11.73 -2.90
CA SER A 286 -9.86 -11.41 -1.46
C SER A 286 -9.34 -12.60 -0.66
N SER A 287 -8.57 -12.33 0.39
CA SER A 287 -7.86 -13.36 1.16
C SER A 287 -7.91 -13.11 2.65
N SER A 288 -7.83 -14.20 3.44
CA SER A 288 -7.66 -14.14 4.88
C SER A 288 -6.51 -15.06 5.28
N LEU A 289 -5.47 -14.52 5.93
CA LEU A 289 -4.29 -15.31 6.29
C LEU A 289 -4.55 -16.28 7.45
N ASN A 290 -5.35 -15.86 8.44
CA ASN A 290 -5.64 -16.61 9.67
C ASN A 290 -7.13 -16.95 9.82
N GLY A 291 -7.83 -17.11 8.70
CA GLY A 291 -9.28 -17.34 8.66
C GLY A 291 -9.75 -17.75 7.28
N THR A 292 -11.05 -17.98 7.13
CA THR A 292 -11.72 -18.25 5.85
C THR A 292 -12.78 -17.18 5.63
N ILE A 293 -12.85 -16.61 4.43
CA ILE A 293 -13.90 -15.65 4.08
C ILE A 293 -15.25 -16.37 4.08
N THR A 294 -16.18 -15.90 4.90
CA THR A 294 -17.53 -16.46 5.07
C THR A 294 -18.58 -15.67 4.31
N THR A 295 -18.38 -14.36 4.08
CA THR A 295 -19.33 -13.52 3.36
C THR A 295 -18.64 -12.54 2.41
N TYR A 296 -19.29 -12.30 1.27
CA TYR A 296 -19.03 -11.18 0.37
C TYR A 296 -20.25 -10.28 0.37
N LEU A 297 -20.06 -8.97 0.24
CA LEU A 297 -21.14 -8.01 0.06
C LEU A 297 -20.69 -6.90 -0.90
N TRP A 298 -21.31 -6.85 -2.07
CA TRP A 298 -21.16 -5.78 -3.03
C TRP A 298 -22.22 -4.70 -2.82
N THR A 299 -21.80 -3.43 -2.81
CA THR A 299 -22.71 -2.28 -2.74
C THR A 299 -22.35 -1.25 -3.80
N LYS A 300 -23.35 -0.54 -4.32
CA LYS A 300 -23.15 0.65 -5.13
C LYS A 300 -23.05 1.85 -4.20
N VAL A 301 -21.85 2.43 -4.10
CA VAL A 301 -21.56 3.57 -3.23
C VAL A 301 -22.07 4.87 -3.86
N SER A 302 -21.81 5.04 -5.16
CA SER A 302 -22.21 6.24 -5.91
C SER A 302 -22.37 5.95 -7.41
N GLY A 303 -22.92 6.93 -8.12
CA GLY A 303 -23.18 6.87 -9.56
C GLY A 303 -24.66 6.99 -9.90
N PRO A 304 -25.03 6.87 -11.19
CA PRO A 304 -26.43 6.92 -11.63
C PRO A 304 -27.33 5.92 -10.88
N ALA A 305 -28.65 6.17 -10.86
CA ALA A 305 -29.63 5.29 -10.20
C ALA A 305 -29.64 3.85 -10.74
N ASN A 306 -29.29 3.70 -12.03
CA ASN A 306 -29.05 2.47 -12.78
C ASN A 306 -27.87 1.61 -12.25
N GLY A 307 -27.52 0.53 -12.94
CA GLY A 307 -26.41 -0.36 -12.52
C GLY A 307 -26.82 -1.28 -11.37
N ALA A 308 -27.75 -2.19 -11.63
CA ALA A 308 -28.26 -3.13 -10.65
C ALA A 308 -27.29 -4.31 -10.48
N ILE A 309 -26.88 -4.60 -9.23
CA ILE A 309 -26.06 -5.76 -8.88
C ILE A 309 -26.97 -6.99 -8.81
N SER A 310 -26.70 -8.02 -9.63
CA SER A 310 -27.56 -9.20 -9.75
C SER A 310 -27.64 -10.01 -8.45
N ASN A 311 -26.50 -10.27 -7.81
CA ASN A 311 -26.44 -10.87 -6.48
C ASN A 311 -25.26 -10.25 -5.71
N PRO A 312 -25.50 -9.41 -4.70
CA PRO A 312 -24.41 -8.75 -4.00
C PRO A 312 -23.64 -9.67 -3.05
N ASN A 313 -24.15 -10.86 -2.73
CA ASN A 313 -23.62 -11.68 -1.64
C ASN A 313 -22.61 -12.76 -2.06
N ILE A 314 -22.08 -12.67 -3.28
CA ILE A 314 -21.16 -13.65 -3.87
C ILE A 314 -19.87 -12.98 -4.35
N ALA A 315 -18.78 -13.73 -4.41
CA ALA A 315 -17.46 -13.20 -4.77
C ALA A 315 -17.46 -12.53 -6.15
N THR A 316 -18.05 -13.19 -7.15
CA THR A 316 -18.14 -12.69 -8.53
C THR A 316 -19.60 -12.45 -8.90
N THR A 317 -19.95 -11.25 -9.33
CA THR A 317 -21.34 -10.85 -9.65
C THR A 317 -21.41 -9.95 -10.87
N THR A 318 -22.57 -9.85 -11.51
CA THR A 318 -22.78 -8.96 -12.65
C THR A 318 -23.55 -7.72 -12.26
N VAL A 319 -23.20 -6.59 -12.87
CA VAL A 319 -23.95 -5.34 -12.84
C VAL A 319 -24.59 -5.13 -14.19
N THR A 320 -25.89 -4.85 -14.23
CA THR A 320 -26.66 -4.72 -15.48
C THR A 320 -27.42 -3.39 -15.56
N ASN A 321 -27.95 -3.08 -16.74
CA ASN A 321 -28.74 -1.88 -17.03
C ASN A 321 -27.99 -0.59 -16.71
N MET A 322 -26.68 -0.56 -16.96
CA MET A 322 -25.85 0.61 -16.74
C MET A 322 -26.13 1.67 -17.82
N VAL A 323 -26.01 2.93 -17.46
CA VAL A 323 -26.13 4.08 -18.38
C VAL A 323 -24.86 4.90 -18.28
N GLU A 324 -24.68 5.87 -19.19
CA GLU A 324 -23.52 6.76 -19.16
C GLU A 324 -23.34 7.40 -17.78
N GLY A 325 -22.11 7.30 -17.26
CA GLY A 325 -21.76 7.83 -15.95
C GLY A 325 -20.62 7.06 -15.29
N ARG A 326 -20.23 7.55 -14.12
CA ARG A 326 -19.20 6.93 -13.26
C ARG A 326 -19.86 6.30 -12.04
N TYR A 327 -19.55 5.04 -11.80
CA TYR A 327 -20.06 4.26 -10.68
C TYR A 327 -18.91 3.90 -9.75
N VAL A 328 -19.17 3.94 -8.44
CA VAL A 328 -18.25 3.40 -7.44
C VAL A 328 -18.95 2.21 -6.77
N PHE A 329 -18.32 1.04 -6.84
CA PHE A 329 -18.77 -0.17 -6.15
C PHE A 329 -17.80 -0.48 -5.01
N ALA A 330 -18.34 -0.92 -3.88
CA ALA A 330 -17.55 -1.41 -2.75
C ALA A 330 -17.80 -2.90 -2.54
N LEU A 331 -16.73 -3.66 -2.38
CA LEU A 331 -16.76 -5.01 -1.85
C LEU A 331 -16.42 -4.96 -0.36
N THR A 332 -17.27 -5.53 0.47
CA THR A 332 -16.96 -5.88 1.86
C THR A 332 -16.85 -7.40 1.99
N VAL A 333 -15.75 -7.89 2.55
CA VAL A 333 -15.59 -9.31 2.91
C VAL A 333 -15.56 -9.46 4.42
N THR A 334 -16.09 -10.58 4.93
CA THR A 334 -16.01 -10.95 6.34
C THR A 334 -15.44 -12.35 6.47
N ASP A 335 -14.55 -12.59 7.43
CA ASP A 335 -13.99 -13.91 7.72
C ASP A 335 -14.78 -14.66 8.82
N ASN A 336 -14.39 -15.91 9.10
CA ASN A 336 -14.95 -16.74 10.16
C ASN A 336 -14.59 -16.27 11.58
N ASN A 337 -13.75 -15.24 11.71
CA ASN A 337 -13.43 -14.57 12.97
C ASN A 337 -14.24 -13.28 13.16
N ASN A 338 -15.22 -13.01 12.27
CA ASN A 338 -16.04 -11.80 12.23
C ASN A 338 -15.25 -10.50 11.96
N LEU A 339 -14.06 -10.58 11.38
CA LEU A 339 -13.39 -9.41 10.85
C LEU A 339 -14.00 -9.02 9.52
N SER A 340 -14.19 -7.72 9.28
CA SER A 340 -14.56 -7.20 7.97
C SER A 340 -13.53 -6.24 7.41
N ARG A 341 -13.36 -6.27 6.08
CA ARG A 341 -12.56 -5.31 5.31
C ARG A 341 -13.29 -4.96 4.03
N SER A 342 -13.01 -3.77 3.50
CA SER A 342 -13.61 -3.31 2.26
C SER A 342 -12.57 -2.79 1.27
N ASP A 343 -12.90 -2.88 -0.01
CA ASP A 343 -12.17 -2.30 -1.13
C ASP A 343 -13.18 -1.72 -2.13
N THR A 344 -12.77 -0.75 -2.93
CA THR A 344 -13.63 -0.07 -3.89
C THR A 344 -13.06 -0.13 -5.29
N MET A 345 -13.94 -0.22 -6.29
CA MET A 345 -13.57 -0.10 -7.70
C MET A 345 -14.49 0.86 -8.44
N ASN A 346 -13.97 1.48 -9.50
CA ASN A 346 -14.70 2.38 -10.38
C ASN A 346 -15.13 1.67 -11.66
N VAL A 347 -16.37 1.92 -12.10
CA VAL A 347 -16.83 1.56 -13.44
C VAL A 347 -17.21 2.83 -14.18
N VAL A 348 -16.56 3.08 -15.31
CA VAL A 348 -16.87 4.19 -16.21
C VAL A 348 -17.68 3.66 -17.39
N VAL A 349 -18.86 4.23 -17.60
CA VAL A 349 -19.69 3.93 -18.76
C VAL A 349 -19.71 5.14 -19.66
N SER A 350 -19.14 4.99 -20.85
CA SER A 350 -18.97 6.08 -21.82
C SER A 350 -19.94 5.93 -22.99
N ASN A 351 -20.45 7.05 -23.48
CA ASN A 351 -20.98 7.14 -24.84
C ASN A 351 -19.83 7.30 -25.83
N ARG A 352 -20.09 6.99 -27.11
CA ARG A 352 -19.11 7.17 -28.18
C ARG A 352 -19.76 7.72 -29.44
N VAL A 353 -19.11 8.68 -30.08
CA VAL A 353 -19.47 9.26 -31.38
C VAL A 353 -18.30 9.08 -32.32
N LEU A 354 -18.59 8.56 -33.51
CA LEU A 354 -17.63 8.39 -34.59
C LEU A 354 -17.98 9.34 -35.74
N ILE A 355 -17.00 10.11 -36.18
CA ILE A 355 -17.13 11.05 -37.31
C ILE A 355 -16.13 10.63 -38.38
N ASP A 356 -16.66 10.27 -39.54
CA ASP A 356 -15.91 9.87 -40.73
C ASP A 356 -15.65 11.08 -41.63
N PHE A 357 -14.44 11.19 -42.19
CA PHE A 357 -14.03 12.30 -43.05
C PHE A 357 -13.54 11.80 -44.40
N GLY A 358 -14.39 11.89 -45.41
CA GLY A 358 -14.02 11.59 -46.77
C GLY A 358 -15.22 11.51 -47.70
N PRO A 359 -15.02 11.52 -49.03
CA PRO A 359 -16.12 11.54 -49.99
C PRO A 359 -17.01 10.30 -49.93
N ASP A 360 -16.53 9.18 -49.37
CA ASP A 360 -17.21 7.89 -49.38
C ASP A 360 -17.81 7.61 -47.99
N ASN A 361 -19.11 7.85 -47.83
CA ASN A 361 -19.79 7.68 -46.55
C ASN A 361 -19.65 6.25 -45.97
N SER A 362 -19.21 6.16 -44.72
CA SER A 362 -19.37 4.94 -43.93
C SER A 362 -20.84 4.58 -43.70
N ALA A 363 -21.13 3.27 -43.76
CA ALA A 363 -22.46 2.74 -43.49
C ALA A 363 -22.86 2.99 -42.03
N SER A 364 -24.13 3.34 -41.81
CA SER A 364 -24.66 3.69 -40.49
C SER A 364 -26.07 3.08 -40.33
N PRO A 365 -26.21 1.92 -39.64
CA PRO A 365 -25.15 1.18 -38.96
C PRO A 365 -24.19 0.47 -39.92
N ASP A 366 -22.95 0.26 -39.47
CA ASP A 366 -21.98 -0.60 -40.13
C ASP A 366 -22.29 -2.10 -39.90
N ALA A 367 -21.45 -2.99 -40.44
CA ALA A 367 -21.62 -4.44 -40.28
C ALA A 367 -21.54 -4.92 -38.81
N GLY A 368 -20.92 -4.13 -37.93
CA GLY A 368 -20.86 -4.36 -36.48
C GLY A 368 -22.02 -3.72 -35.71
N GLY A 369 -22.97 -3.10 -36.40
CA GLY A 369 -24.12 -2.43 -35.79
C GLY A 369 -23.85 -1.03 -35.25
N LYS A 370 -22.66 -0.44 -35.51
CA LYS A 370 -22.29 0.89 -35.00
C LYS A 370 -22.71 1.98 -35.96
N PHE A 371 -23.24 3.06 -35.41
CA PHE A 371 -23.66 4.23 -36.18
C PHE A 371 -22.51 5.23 -36.33
N TRP A 372 -22.42 5.80 -37.54
CA TRP A 372 -21.40 6.74 -38.00
C TRP A 372 -22.02 8.07 -38.43
N ASN A 373 -21.23 9.14 -38.33
CA ASN A 373 -21.56 10.48 -38.80
C ASN A 373 -20.58 10.86 -39.91
N ASN A 374 -21.06 11.08 -41.13
CA ASN A 374 -20.18 11.27 -42.28
C ASN A 374 -20.03 12.75 -42.65
N VAL A 375 -18.80 13.20 -42.85
CA VAL A 375 -18.43 14.56 -43.28
C VAL A 375 -17.68 14.48 -44.61
N ALA A 376 -18.42 14.65 -45.70
CA ALA A 376 -17.89 14.43 -47.04
C ALA A 376 -16.92 15.52 -47.56
N ASN A 377 -16.97 16.71 -46.98
CA ASN A 377 -16.13 17.84 -47.38
C ASN A 377 -15.76 18.68 -46.16
N THR A 378 -14.60 19.31 -46.21
CA THR A 378 -14.01 20.10 -45.13
C THR A 378 -13.74 21.54 -45.59
N THR A 379 -14.67 22.09 -46.36
CA THR A 379 -14.66 23.51 -46.74
C THR A 379 -15.13 24.38 -45.57
N VAL A 380 -14.79 25.68 -45.56
CA VAL A 380 -15.16 26.59 -44.46
C VAL A 380 -16.68 26.64 -44.29
N GLY A 381 -17.14 26.50 -43.05
CA GLY A 381 -18.55 26.58 -42.70
C GLY A 381 -19.31 25.26 -42.80
N VAL A 382 -18.66 24.17 -43.21
CA VAL A 382 -19.26 22.83 -43.10
C VAL A 382 -19.54 22.51 -41.64
N LYS A 383 -20.75 22.01 -41.38
CA LYS A 383 -21.22 21.66 -40.04
C LYS A 383 -21.85 20.28 -40.03
N LEU A 384 -21.53 19.53 -38.99
CA LEU A 384 -22.32 18.41 -38.50
C LEU A 384 -23.02 18.88 -37.23
N THR A 385 -24.34 18.78 -37.20
CA THR A 385 -25.17 19.11 -36.02
C THR A 385 -25.87 17.87 -35.54
N ASN A 386 -26.01 17.71 -34.21
CA ASN A 386 -26.74 16.61 -33.59
C ASN A 386 -26.19 15.23 -33.97
N ALA A 387 -24.87 15.04 -33.81
CA ALA A 387 -24.22 13.77 -34.14
C ALA A 387 -24.86 12.61 -33.36
N VAL A 388 -24.99 11.45 -33.99
CA VAL A 388 -25.49 10.24 -33.34
C VAL A 388 -24.36 9.46 -32.70
N THR A 389 -24.62 8.86 -31.54
CA THR A 389 -23.71 7.90 -30.92
C THR A 389 -23.68 6.59 -31.69
N VAL A 390 -22.68 5.75 -31.43
CA VAL A 390 -22.58 4.39 -32.00
C VAL A 390 -23.78 3.50 -31.66
N ALA A 391 -24.58 3.87 -30.65
CA ALA A 391 -25.83 3.21 -30.25
C ALA A 391 -27.08 3.90 -30.84
N ASN A 392 -26.93 4.72 -31.88
CA ASN A 392 -28.01 5.47 -32.55
C ASN A 392 -28.80 6.42 -31.65
N THR A 393 -28.16 7.01 -30.65
CA THR A 393 -28.78 8.04 -29.83
C THR A 393 -28.31 9.41 -30.28
N VAL A 394 -29.24 10.34 -30.54
CA VAL A 394 -28.88 11.72 -30.89
C VAL A 394 -28.14 12.37 -29.72
N SER A 395 -26.97 12.94 -29.99
CA SER A 395 -26.17 13.69 -29.02
C SER A 395 -26.14 15.18 -29.40
N PRO A 396 -25.88 16.09 -28.45
CA PRO A 396 -25.70 17.51 -28.77
C PRO A 396 -24.38 17.80 -29.50
N LEU A 397 -23.49 16.81 -29.61
CA LEU A 397 -22.18 17.00 -30.23
C LEU A 397 -22.31 17.42 -31.69
N GLY A 398 -21.49 18.38 -32.07
CA GLY A 398 -21.37 18.86 -33.43
C GLY A 398 -19.92 19.09 -33.82
N PHE A 399 -19.70 19.22 -35.12
CA PHE A 399 -18.41 19.54 -35.71
C PHE A 399 -18.57 20.70 -36.68
N GLU A 400 -17.59 21.61 -36.71
CA GLU A 400 -17.56 22.74 -37.63
C GLU A 400 -16.14 22.98 -38.17
N VAL A 401 -16.03 23.19 -39.48
CA VAL A 401 -14.79 23.67 -40.10
C VAL A 401 -14.76 25.20 -40.04
N LEU A 402 -13.90 25.75 -39.18
CA LEU A 402 -13.68 27.20 -39.09
C LEU A 402 -12.69 27.68 -40.16
N SER A 403 -11.62 26.90 -40.36
CA SER A 403 -10.59 27.15 -41.36
C SER A 403 -10.13 25.82 -41.96
N ARG A 404 -9.87 25.83 -43.27
CA ARG A 404 -9.45 24.63 -43.99
C ARG A 404 -8.06 24.17 -43.55
N ILE A 405 -7.83 22.87 -43.59
CA ILE A 405 -6.54 22.27 -43.24
C ILE A 405 -5.65 21.97 -44.46
N ASP A 406 -6.20 21.97 -45.68
CA ASP A 406 -5.47 21.79 -46.95
C ASP A 406 -4.89 23.10 -47.53
N GLY A 407 -5.14 24.22 -46.86
CA GLY A 407 -4.48 25.50 -47.15
C GLY A 407 -4.78 26.00 -48.56
N THR A 408 -3.72 26.31 -49.30
CA THR A 408 -3.82 26.79 -50.69
C THR A 408 -3.60 25.68 -51.73
N PHE A 409 -3.51 24.41 -51.33
CA PHE A 409 -3.16 23.31 -52.24
C PHE A 409 -4.28 23.05 -53.27
N ASN A 410 -5.51 22.91 -52.79
CA ASN A 410 -6.67 22.72 -53.65
C ASN A 410 -7.89 23.50 -53.11
N PRO A 411 -7.85 24.86 -53.15
CA PRO A 411 -8.85 25.69 -52.50
C PRO A 411 -10.26 25.54 -53.10
N ALA A 412 -10.35 25.05 -54.35
CA ALA A 412 -11.62 24.76 -55.03
C ALA A 412 -12.15 23.34 -54.74
N GLY A 413 -11.32 22.47 -54.15
CA GLY A 413 -11.68 21.09 -53.83
C GLY A 413 -12.40 20.93 -52.49
N PRO A 414 -12.89 19.72 -52.19
CA PRO A 414 -13.63 19.45 -50.96
C PRO A 414 -12.74 19.37 -49.72
N GLY A 415 -11.40 19.35 -49.84
CA GLY A 415 -10.47 19.19 -48.70
C GLY A 415 -10.40 17.76 -48.15
N THR A 416 -11.13 16.85 -48.79
CA THR A 416 -11.19 15.41 -48.55
C THR A 416 -10.79 14.67 -49.82
N ASN A 417 -10.34 13.43 -49.68
CA ASN A 417 -9.99 12.55 -50.79
C ASN A 417 -10.10 11.08 -50.36
N ASN A 418 -10.04 10.17 -51.33
CA ASN A 418 -10.01 8.73 -51.09
C ASN A 418 -8.69 8.11 -51.56
N GLY A 419 -8.67 6.77 -51.65
CA GLY A 419 -7.57 6.01 -52.22
C GLY A 419 -6.61 5.44 -51.19
N ASN A 420 -7.00 5.39 -49.92
CA ASN A 420 -6.31 4.60 -48.90
C ASN A 420 -6.77 3.13 -49.01
N THR A 421 -5.93 2.20 -48.57
CA THR A 421 -6.19 0.75 -48.63
C THR A 421 -5.90 0.07 -47.31
N THR A 422 -6.10 0.81 -46.20
CA THR A 422 -5.73 0.37 -44.84
C THR A 422 -6.54 -0.82 -44.38
N GLY A 423 -7.82 -0.91 -44.78
CA GLY A 423 -8.74 -1.94 -44.32
C GLY A 423 -9.26 -1.67 -42.90
N ASP A 424 -9.78 -2.71 -42.25
CA ASP A 424 -10.35 -2.58 -40.91
C ASP A 424 -9.25 -2.34 -39.85
N ILE A 425 -9.44 -1.34 -38.99
CA ILE A 425 -8.53 -1.02 -37.88
C ILE A 425 -9.31 -1.02 -36.57
N GLY A 426 -9.26 -2.15 -35.86
CA GLY A 426 -10.02 -2.36 -34.63
C GLY A 426 -11.52 -2.19 -34.88
N ASP A 427 -12.06 -1.10 -34.35
CA ASP A 427 -13.48 -0.75 -34.48
C ASP A 427 -13.81 0.11 -35.71
N TYR A 428 -12.81 0.45 -36.53
CA TYR A 428 -12.98 1.27 -37.71
C TYR A 428 -13.08 0.37 -38.95
N PRO A 429 -14.24 0.29 -39.61
CA PRO A 429 -14.40 -0.52 -40.81
C PRO A 429 -13.62 0.11 -41.96
N ALA A 430 -13.30 -0.70 -42.97
CA ALA A 430 -12.58 -0.26 -44.15
C ALA A 430 -13.22 0.97 -44.82
N SER A 431 -14.56 1.09 -44.80
CA SER A 431 -15.24 2.27 -45.35
C SER A 431 -14.82 3.58 -44.70
N ALA A 432 -14.46 3.58 -43.41
CA ALA A 432 -14.04 4.76 -42.65
C ALA A 432 -12.52 5.01 -42.69
N THR A 433 -11.76 4.10 -43.28
CA THR A 433 -10.29 4.19 -43.33
C THR A 433 -9.77 4.33 -44.76
N VAL A 434 -10.60 4.14 -45.78
CA VAL A 434 -10.21 4.24 -47.21
C VAL A 434 -10.15 5.68 -47.71
N ASP A 435 -10.73 6.62 -46.97
CA ASP A 435 -10.75 8.03 -47.26
C ASP A 435 -10.33 8.89 -46.06
N TYR A 436 -10.16 10.19 -46.32
CA TYR A 436 -9.54 11.12 -45.38
C TYR A 436 -9.78 12.58 -45.76
N ALA A 437 -9.76 13.46 -44.76
CA ALA A 437 -9.36 14.84 -44.91
C ALA A 437 -7.83 14.95 -44.91
N PHE A 438 -7.27 15.86 -45.71
CA PHE A 438 -5.82 16.04 -45.81
C PHE A 438 -5.39 17.46 -45.43
N SER A 439 -4.26 17.56 -44.73
CA SER A 439 -3.59 18.80 -44.38
C SER A 439 -2.39 19.03 -45.29
N HIS A 440 -2.13 20.27 -45.68
CA HIS A 440 -0.99 20.66 -46.52
C HIS A 440 -0.09 21.71 -45.83
N PRO A 441 1.24 21.72 -46.06
CA PRO A 441 2.16 22.69 -45.45
C PRO A 441 1.88 24.17 -45.71
N SER A 442 1.09 24.51 -46.73
CA SER A 442 0.68 25.90 -46.96
C SER A 442 -0.40 26.40 -45.99
N THR A 443 -0.93 25.52 -45.13
CA THR A 443 -1.89 25.89 -44.08
C THR A 443 -1.18 26.51 -42.89
N THR A 444 -1.55 27.75 -42.56
CA THR A 444 -1.04 28.46 -41.38
C THR A 444 -2.09 28.67 -40.29
N THR A 445 -3.37 28.37 -40.57
CA THR A 445 -4.52 28.74 -39.73
C THR A 445 -5.62 27.66 -39.67
N GLY A 446 -5.30 26.40 -40.00
CA GLY A 446 -6.28 25.31 -40.02
C GLY A 446 -6.95 25.13 -38.66
N GLN A 447 -8.28 25.19 -38.62
CA GLN A 447 -9.04 25.19 -37.37
C GLN A 447 -10.36 24.47 -37.51
N TRP A 448 -10.56 23.46 -36.68
CA TRP A 448 -11.82 22.73 -36.56
C TRP A 448 -12.36 22.84 -35.14
N LYS A 449 -13.69 22.86 -35.01
CA LYS A 449 -14.36 23.01 -33.71
C LYS A 449 -15.27 21.83 -33.44
N ILE A 450 -15.19 21.30 -32.22
CA ILE A 450 -16.17 20.39 -31.65
C ILE A 450 -17.07 21.22 -30.72
N SER A 451 -18.39 21.15 -30.94
CA SER A 451 -19.39 21.91 -30.20
C SER A 451 -20.37 20.99 -29.48
N GLY A 452 -21.18 21.54 -28.57
CA GLY A 452 -22.18 20.77 -27.82
C GLY A 452 -21.57 19.85 -26.75
N LEU A 453 -20.36 20.18 -26.29
CA LEU A 453 -19.79 19.56 -25.10
C LEU A 453 -20.63 19.96 -23.86
N ASP A 454 -20.67 19.11 -22.86
CA ASP A 454 -21.30 19.37 -21.57
C ASP A 454 -20.20 19.61 -20.52
N PRO A 455 -20.16 20.76 -19.83
CA PRO A 455 -19.17 21.03 -18.79
C PRO A 455 -19.14 19.98 -17.66
N LEU A 456 -20.23 19.26 -17.43
CA LEU A 456 -20.33 18.19 -16.42
C LEU A 456 -19.78 16.84 -16.91
N ARG A 457 -19.30 16.76 -18.15
CA ARG A 457 -18.73 15.54 -18.75
C ARG A 457 -17.24 15.71 -19.05
N GLN A 458 -16.55 14.59 -19.02
CA GLN A 458 -15.21 14.44 -19.54
C GLN A 458 -15.28 13.82 -20.94
N TYR A 459 -14.57 14.42 -21.88
CA TYR A 459 -14.46 13.95 -23.26
C TYR A 459 -13.04 13.51 -23.55
N ARG A 460 -12.87 12.36 -24.21
CA ARG A 460 -11.65 11.95 -24.88
C ARG A 460 -11.88 12.05 -26.38
N ILE A 461 -11.23 13.02 -27.02
CA ILE A 461 -11.35 13.30 -28.46
C ILE A 461 -10.08 12.80 -29.13
N LYS A 462 -10.20 11.77 -29.97
CA LYS A 462 -9.10 11.17 -30.72
C LYS A 462 -9.21 11.53 -32.20
N PHE A 463 -8.13 12.09 -32.76
CA PHE A 463 -7.95 12.29 -34.20
C PHE A 463 -7.05 11.18 -34.73
N TRP A 464 -7.54 10.45 -35.73
CA TRP A 464 -6.81 9.35 -36.34
C TRP A 464 -6.90 9.43 -37.87
N GLY A 465 -5.86 8.94 -38.54
CA GLY A 465 -5.85 8.85 -40.00
C GLY A 465 -4.69 8.01 -40.51
N SER A 466 -4.80 7.61 -41.77
CA SER A 466 -3.81 6.79 -42.46
C SER A 466 -3.72 7.16 -43.93
N ARG A 467 -2.55 6.91 -44.53
CA ARG A 467 -2.30 6.97 -45.96
C ARG A 467 -1.35 5.86 -46.38
N THR A 468 -1.86 4.88 -47.14
CA THR A 468 -1.12 3.70 -47.57
C THR A 468 -0.34 3.91 -48.87
N GLY A 469 0.68 3.07 -49.07
CA GLY A 469 1.45 3.03 -50.31
C GLY A 469 2.46 4.18 -50.44
N ILE A 470 2.80 4.82 -49.32
CA ILE A 470 3.70 5.98 -49.28
C ILE A 470 4.92 5.68 -48.41
N THR A 471 6.08 6.22 -48.78
CA THR A 471 7.37 6.01 -48.10
C THR A 471 7.84 7.22 -47.29
N ASP A 472 7.41 8.44 -47.61
CA ASP A 472 7.72 9.64 -46.84
C ASP A 472 6.75 9.84 -45.66
N ALA A 473 7.19 10.61 -44.66
CA ALA A 473 6.44 10.85 -43.45
C ALA A 473 5.23 11.77 -43.70
N ARG A 474 4.07 11.38 -43.16
CA ARG A 474 2.80 12.10 -43.26
C ARG A 474 2.34 12.51 -41.87
N ILE A 475 2.95 13.55 -41.32
CA ILE A 475 2.78 13.92 -39.92
C ILE A 475 1.85 15.11 -39.82
N ILE A 476 0.81 14.94 -39.02
CA ILE A 476 -0.13 15.99 -38.67
C ILE A 476 0.11 16.42 -37.22
N GLU A 477 0.05 17.72 -36.97
CA GLU A 477 0.11 18.31 -35.64
C GLU A 477 -1.24 18.93 -35.31
N ILE A 478 -1.72 18.65 -34.10
CA ILE A 478 -3.00 19.14 -33.58
C ILE A 478 -2.77 19.68 -32.16
N LYS A 479 -3.37 20.82 -31.83
CA LYS A 479 -3.43 21.32 -30.46
C LYS A 479 -4.79 21.93 -30.16
N ARG A 480 -5.12 22.08 -28.89
CA ARG A 480 -6.25 22.93 -28.50
C ARG A 480 -5.90 24.39 -28.77
N ALA A 481 -6.84 25.15 -29.31
CA ALA A 481 -6.64 26.57 -29.61
C ALA A 481 -6.45 27.43 -28.35
N ASP A 482 -6.93 26.96 -27.19
CA ASP A 482 -6.71 27.59 -25.89
C ASP A 482 -5.35 27.24 -25.26
N GLN A 483 -4.50 26.47 -25.96
CA GLN A 483 -3.13 26.16 -25.55
C GLN A 483 -2.13 26.82 -26.49
N LEU A 484 -1.11 27.45 -25.91
CA LEU A 484 -0.15 28.24 -26.69
C LEU A 484 0.89 27.36 -27.42
N THR A 485 1.42 26.31 -26.78
CA THR A 485 2.63 25.62 -27.28
C THR A 485 2.56 24.09 -27.39
N LEU A 486 1.55 23.43 -26.81
CA LEU A 486 1.53 21.96 -26.73
C LEU A 486 0.86 21.32 -27.95
N TRP A 487 1.65 21.07 -28.99
CA TRP A 487 1.22 20.27 -30.14
C TRP A 487 1.34 18.77 -29.83
N GLN A 488 0.28 18.03 -30.12
CA GLN A 488 0.35 16.58 -30.28
C GLN A 488 0.47 16.25 -31.76
N GLU A 489 1.07 15.12 -32.08
CA GLU A 489 1.25 14.69 -33.47
C GLU A 489 1.10 13.18 -33.61
N TYR A 490 0.75 12.75 -34.81
CA TYR A 490 0.87 11.35 -35.21
C TYR A 490 1.29 11.24 -36.67
N ASN A 491 1.99 10.15 -36.98
CA ASN A 491 2.38 9.84 -38.35
C ASN A 491 1.33 8.96 -39.02
N SER A 492 0.67 9.48 -40.05
CA SER A 492 -0.36 8.79 -40.82
C SER A 492 0.21 7.90 -41.94
N THR A 493 1.52 7.89 -42.19
CA THR A 493 2.14 7.02 -43.21
C THR A 493 1.92 5.55 -42.87
N ASN A 494 1.16 4.84 -43.72
CA ASN A 494 0.81 3.42 -43.54
C ASN A 494 0.31 3.10 -42.11
N ASN A 495 -0.43 4.03 -41.50
CA ASN A 495 -0.85 3.88 -40.11
C ASN A 495 -1.92 2.79 -39.98
N THR A 496 -1.57 1.70 -39.28
CA THR A 496 -2.48 0.60 -38.93
C THR A 496 -2.67 0.46 -37.43
N SER A 497 -2.07 1.34 -36.63
CA SER A 497 -2.20 1.31 -35.18
C SER A 497 -3.37 2.18 -34.74
N PHE A 498 -4.29 1.61 -33.96
CA PHE A 498 -5.42 2.33 -33.38
C PHE A 498 -4.96 3.46 -32.43
N ASP A 499 -3.80 3.29 -31.80
CA ASP A 499 -3.28 4.18 -30.76
C ASP A 499 -2.33 5.26 -31.29
N ASN A 500 -1.85 5.12 -32.52
CA ASN A 500 -1.05 6.15 -33.19
C ASN A 500 -1.98 7.27 -33.68
N ALA A 501 -2.30 8.19 -32.77
CA ALA A 501 -3.32 9.23 -32.89
C ALA A 501 -2.99 10.42 -31.98
N ALA A 502 -3.59 11.59 -32.27
CA ALA A 502 -3.61 12.70 -31.32
C ALA A 502 -4.86 12.59 -30.44
N VAL A 503 -4.70 12.66 -29.11
CA VAL A 503 -5.76 12.40 -28.13
C VAL A 503 -5.83 13.52 -27.11
N PHE A 504 -7.02 14.12 -26.97
CA PHE A 504 -7.24 15.24 -26.07
C PHE A 504 -8.30 14.90 -25.03
N ILE A 505 -8.01 15.22 -23.77
CA ILE A 505 -9.00 15.20 -22.69
C ILE A 505 -9.55 16.61 -22.50
N ILE A 506 -10.88 16.74 -22.62
CA ILE A 506 -11.60 17.99 -22.46
C ILE A 506 -12.58 17.86 -21.29
N ASN A 507 -12.51 18.80 -20.35
CA ASN A 507 -13.38 18.91 -19.18
C ASN A 507 -13.91 20.35 -19.10
N ASN A 508 -15.07 20.57 -18.46
CA ASN A 508 -15.57 21.90 -18.12
C ASN A 508 -15.62 22.88 -19.32
N ARG A 509 -16.09 22.40 -20.47
CA ARG A 509 -16.23 23.19 -21.71
C ARG A 509 -17.54 22.86 -22.39
N SER A 510 -18.10 23.85 -23.10
CA SER A 510 -19.24 23.66 -24.01
C SER A 510 -18.83 23.45 -25.48
N GLU A 511 -17.58 23.80 -25.80
CA GLU A 511 -16.96 23.60 -27.11
C GLU A 511 -15.44 23.58 -26.99
N MET A 512 -14.77 23.05 -28.01
CA MET A 512 -13.31 23.06 -28.12
C MET A 512 -12.90 23.28 -29.58
N THR A 513 -12.05 24.27 -29.81
CA THR A 513 -11.43 24.51 -31.12
C THR A 513 -10.03 23.89 -31.12
N PHE A 514 -9.66 23.26 -32.22
CA PHE A 514 -8.37 22.64 -32.46
C PHE A 514 -7.65 23.35 -33.60
N ASP A 515 -6.43 23.80 -33.35
CA ASP A 515 -5.51 24.23 -34.39
C ASP A 515 -4.88 22.98 -35.01
N ILE A 516 -4.86 22.90 -36.34
CA ILE A 516 -4.42 21.74 -37.11
C ILE A 516 -3.48 22.20 -38.21
N ARG A 517 -2.33 21.53 -38.35
CA ARG A 517 -1.38 21.79 -39.42
C ARG A 517 -0.59 20.55 -39.81
N THR A 518 0.08 20.63 -40.96
CA THR A 518 1.10 19.65 -41.34
C THR A 518 2.41 20.00 -40.63
N LYS A 519 3.09 19.00 -40.09
CA LYS A 519 4.40 19.20 -39.45
C LYS A 519 5.43 19.72 -40.45
N ASP A 520 6.29 20.63 -40.01
CA ASP A 520 7.42 21.11 -40.82
C ASP A 520 8.27 19.92 -41.32
N GLY A 521 8.50 19.88 -42.63
CA GLY A 521 9.23 18.80 -43.31
C GLY A 521 8.37 17.60 -43.73
N SER A 522 7.09 17.54 -43.34
CA SER A 522 6.13 16.58 -43.91
C SER A 522 5.39 17.18 -45.10
N ALA A 523 5.16 16.39 -46.15
CA ALA A 523 4.48 16.91 -47.35
C ALA A 523 2.95 16.96 -47.21
N PHE A 524 2.33 16.13 -46.37
CA PHE A 524 0.89 16.15 -46.06
C PHE A 524 0.63 15.51 -44.69
N GLY A 525 -0.49 15.86 -44.05
CA GLY A 525 -1.05 15.13 -42.91
C GLY A 525 -2.45 14.60 -43.24
N TYR A 526 -2.95 13.58 -42.55
CA TYR A 526 -4.25 12.97 -42.86
C TYR A 526 -5.08 12.67 -41.61
N ILE A 527 -6.35 13.06 -41.63
CA ILE A 527 -7.38 12.71 -40.63
C ILE A 527 -8.45 11.92 -41.37
N GLY A 528 -8.58 10.63 -41.06
CA GLY A 528 -9.67 9.79 -41.57
C GLY A 528 -10.92 9.91 -40.72
N LEU A 529 -10.77 9.99 -39.40
CA LEU A 529 -11.91 10.04 -38.48
C LEU A 529 -11.58 10.75 -37.17
N ILE A 530 -12.64 11.20 -36.50
CA ILE A 530 -12.61 11.62 -35.09
C ILE A 530 -13.44 10.64 -34.26
N ASP A 531 -12.84 10.13 -33.20
CA ASP A 531 -13.46 9.22 -32.23
C ASP A 531 -13.59 9.91 -30.87
N ILE A 532 -14.82 10.18 -30.46
CA ILE A 532 -15.15 10.92 -29.24
C ILE A 532 -15.80 9.95 -28.26
N THR A 533 -15.14 9.67 -27.14
CA THR A 533 -15.77 9.01 -26.00
C THR A 533 -16.04 10.02 -24.89
N TYR A 534 -17.15 9.85 -24.17
CA TYR A 534 -17.47 10.74 -23.06
C TYR A 534 -18.30 10.06 -21.98
N SER A 535 -18.05 10.49 -20.74
CA SER A 535 -18.82 10.09 -19.56
C SER A 535 -18.89 11.27 -18.59
N THR A 536 -19.72 11.16 -17.58
CA THR A 536 -19.80 12.11 -16.47
C THR A 536 -18.39 12.36 -15.94
N ALA A 537 -18.03 13.63 -15.75
CA ALA A 537 -16.71 14.01 -15.27
C ALA A 537 -16.45 13.34 -13.90
N PRO A 538 -15.19 12.97 -13.58
CA PRO A 538 -14.87 12.56 -12.23
C PRO A 538 -15.33 13.65 -11.25
N ASN A 539 -15.94 13.27 -10.12
CA ASN A 539 -16.10 14.17 -8.97
C ASN A 539 -14.72 14.42 -8.35
N VAL A 540 -13.89 15.21 -9.03
CA VAL A 540 -12.74 15.82 -8.40
C VAL A 540 -13.35 16.95 -7.58
N GLY A 541 -13.41 16.79 -6.26
CA GLY A 541 -13.71 17.95 -5.42
C GLY A 541 -12.72 19.07 -5.78
N ASN A 542 -13.19 20.32 -5.82
CA ASN A 542 -12.39 21.49 -6.17
C ASN A 542 -10.98 21.42 -5.59
N ILE A 543 -9.96 21.36 -6.44
CA ILE A 543 -8.56 21.38 -6.02
C ILE A 543 -8.25 22.82 -5.60
N PRO A 544 -7.70 23.05 -4.40
CA PRO A 544 -7.32 24.41 -4.00
C PRO A 544 -6.25 24.99 -4.94
N PRO A 545 -6.30 26.29 -5.28
CA PRO A 545 -5.30 26.91 -6.13
C PRO A 545 -3.91 26.93 -5.46
N VAL A 546 -2.86 26.84 -6.27
CA VAL A 546 -1.47 26.94 -5.82
C VAL A 546 -1.01 28.39 -5.90
N ALA A 547 -0.94 29.06 -4.74
CA ALA A 547 -0.45 30.43 -4.64
C ALA A 547 1.08 30.51 -4.85
N ARG A 548 1.54 31.38 -5.76
CA ARG A 548 2.96 31.66 -6.01
C ARG A 548 3.25 33.15 -5.80
N ALA A 549 3.97 33.46 -4.71
CA ALA A 549 4.28 34.83 -4.31
C ALA A 549 5.40 35.53 -5.12
N GLY A 550 6.07 34.80 -6.03
CA GLY A 550 7.25 35.29 -6.75
C GLY A 550 8.56 35.12 -5.97
N ASN A 551 9.63 35.75 -6.44
CA ASN A 551 10.97 35.72 -5.81
C ASN A 551 11.07 36.74 -4.66
N ASP A 552 12.02 36.52 -3.74
CA ASP A 552 12.34 37.46 -2.66
C ASP A 552 12.79 38.83 -3.20
N ILE A 553 12.32 39.91 -2.56
CA ILE A 553 12.61 41.29 -2.94
C ILE A 553 13.40 41.97 -1.82
N SER A 554 14.58 42.50 -2.15
CA SER A 554 15.38 43.34 -1.25
C SER A 554 15.11 44.82 -1.49
N VAL A 555 14.74 45.56 -0.46
CA VAL A 555 14.53 47.01 -0.51
C VAL A 555 15.62 47.71 0.31
N SER A 556 16.30 48.69 -0.27
CA SER A 556 17.30 49.53 0.42
C SER A 556 16.79 50.95 0.58
N LEU A 557 16.89 51.49 1.79
CA LEU A 557 16.51 52.87 2.08
C LEU A 557 17.35 53.86 1.23
N PRO A 558 16.78 55.00 0.80
CA PRO A 558 15.49 55.57 1.23
C PRO A 558 14.26 55.02 0.51
N ASN A 559 14.41 54.05 -0.40
CA ASN A 559 13.25 53.42 -1.04
C ASN A 559 12.48 52.62 0.03
N SER A 560 11.19 52.89 0.18
CA SER A 560 10.36 52.34 1.26
C SER A 560 9.14 51.56 0.73
N SER A 561 9.23 51.04 -0.49
CA SER A 561 8.13 50.31 -1.14
C SER A 561 8.65 49.13 -1.98
N ALA A 562 7.85 48.07 -2.07
CA ALA A 562 8.04 46.94 -2.98
C ALA A 562 6.72 46.57 -3.67
N THR A 563 6.79 46.01 -4.87
CA THR A 563 5.62 45.51 -5.62
C THR A 563 5.62 43.99 -5.56
N LEU A 564 4.50 43.40 -5.10
CA LEU A 564 4.30 41.95 -5.04
C LEU A 564 3.48 41.49 -6.25
N ASN A 565 3.84 40.36 -6.87
CA ASN A 565 3.12 39.84 -8.04
C ASN A 565 2.81 38.34 -7.88
N GLY A 566 1.52 38.02 -7.77
CA GLY A 566 1.01 36.65 -7.62
C GLY A 566 0.54 36.00 -8.94
N SER A 567 0.74 36.63 -10.09
CA SER A 567 0.15 36.22 -11.38
C SER A 567 0.62 34.85 -11.90
N ALA A 568 1.66 34.28 -11.30
CA ALA A 568 2.13 32.92 -11.60
C ALA A 568 1.38 31.83 -10.83
N SER A 569 0.45 32.20 -9.94
CA SER A 569 -0.41 31.24 -9.25
C SER A 569 -1.26 30.48 -10.27
N THR A 570 -1.53 29.20 -10.01
CA THR A 570 -2.31 28.33 -10.92
C THR A 570 -3.48 27.69 -10.20
N ASP A 571 -4.53 27.42 -10.96
CA ASP A 571 -5.65 26.59 -10.56
C ASP A 571 -5.80 25.52 -11.66
N ASP A 572 -5.60 24.26 -11.29
CA ASP A 572 -5.48 23.17 -12.26
C ASP A 572 -6.86 22.68 -12.72
N ASP A 573 -7.92 22.97 -11.96
CA ASP A 573 -9.30 22.59 -12.25
C ASP A 573 -10.29 23.77 -12.30
N GLY A 574 -9.82 25.00 -12.02
CA GLY A 574 -10.62 26.23 -12.06
C GLY A 574 -9.92 27.46 -12.62
N GLU A 575 -10.41 28.64 -12.22
CA GLU A 575 -9.82 29.94 -12.51
C GLU A 575 -9.61 30.70 -11.19
N ILE A 576 -8.50 31.45 -11.08
CA ILE A 576 -8.22 32.25 -9.88
C ILE A 576 -9.14 33.48 -9.85
N VAL A 577 -10.06 33.49 -8.89
CA VAL A 577 -11.07 34.55 -8.73
C VAL A 577 -10.61 35.76 -7.89
N SER A 578 -9.58 35.60 -7.05
CA SER A 578 -9.06 36.67 -6.19
C SER A 578 -7.64 36.42 -5.70
N TYR A 579 -6.91 37.48 -5.36
CA TYR A 579 -5.59 37.44 -4.73
C TYR A 579 -5.63 38.17 -3.37
N GLU A 580 -4.99 37.59 -2.35
CA GLU A 580 -4.88 38.18 -1.02
C GLU A 580 -3.41 38.14 -0.55
N TRP A 581 -2.93 39.22 0.09
CA TRP A 581 -1.59 39.34 0.64
C TRP A 581 -1.65 39.66 2.13
N SER A 582 -0.87 38.93 2.95
CA SER A 582 -0.76 39.18 4.39
C SER A 582 0.69 39.31 4.83
N LYS A 583 0.97 40.22 5.77
CA LYS A 583 2.27 40.36 6.40
C LYS A 583 2.38 39.34 7.53
N LEU A 584 3.24 38.33 7.34
CA LEU A 584 3.41 37.26 8.33
C LEU A 584 4.30 37.69 9.50
N THR A 585 5.41 38.36 9.22
CA THR A 585 6.39 38.81 10.22
C THR A 585 7.11 40.08 9.73
N GLY A 586 7.82 40.77 10.64
CA GLY A 586 8.65 41.95 10.31
C GLY A 586 8.31 43.18 11.17
N PRO A 587 9.11 44.26 11.07
CA PRO A 587 8.92 45.49 11.85
C PRO A 587 7.54 46.08 11.61
N ALA A 588 6.86 46.57 12.66
CA ALA A 588 5.48 47.05 12.63
C ALA A 588 5.21 48.06 11.50
#